data_AF-A0A7C3LEY5-F1
#
_entry.id   AF-A0A7C3LEY5-F1
#
_cell.length_a   1.000
_cell.length_b   1.000
_cell.length_c   1.000
_cell.angle_alpha   90.00
_cell.angle_beta   90.00
_cell.angle_gamma   90.00
#
_symmetry.space_group_name_H-M   'P 1'
#
loop_
_entity.id
_entity.type
_entity.pdbx_description
1 polymer ?
#
loop_
_entity_poly.entity_id
_entity_poly.type
_entity_poly.pdbx_seq_one_letter_code
_entity_poly.pdbx_strand_id
1 'polypeptide(L)'
;ILTALFLLALLAGFLWFYRPDLPELRGDLLWFGVSLAAALLLLLGRLAGWLGVRPFALLVVLWLAVDLFWTGYDYNTVGDTVDLYPETETAVFLRSDPEPFRIATLPQGVAYPPNSFLQDRLEAVSGYEPAILQRWVDYISAAEGEEAIYFERELMPLRGLDSPLLDAVNLKYVVTIADWYAAEAAAGPAQELVEDWLPLGDTAVSQPITMPDAGLHRIDLPLRLTDGVAGQVTARVFTQDGGQELAHATWDASQPVADGWASFFFDPFPSDWGRDFLLTVEFSGEGMAEAGASGEGLAFRTYYLPRPQLAHEAGKTKVYLNEDYFPRAYVVPQVVTAVDGAEALALALQNEDRLADLVILEADPTELAAGGGQGSAEITEYGLNRVVIETNLDMPGYLVLADTYYPGWRAQVDGEDTAVYRANSVVRATAVPAGAHTVVFSFLPLDFAAGAVISGLTLLLTGGLIIYSWRKHG
;
A
#
# COMPACT_ATOMS: atom_id res chain seq x y z
N ILE A 1 -38.25 18.51 39.82
CA ILE A 1 -36.87 18.82 40.27
C ILE A 1 -35.85 18.02 39.45
N LEU A 2 -35.86 16.69 39.46
CA LEU A 2 -34.95 15.85 38.65
C LEU A 2 -34.99 16.16 37.14
N THR A 3 -36.18 16.30 36.56
CA THR A 3 -36.34 16.68 35.14
C THR A 3 -35.76 18.05 34.82
N ALA A 4 -35.92 19.02 35.73
CA ALA A 4 -35.39 20.37 35.55
C ALA A 4 -33.86 20.40 35.70
N LEU A 5 -33.30 19.58 36.59
CA LEU A 5 -31.85 19.41 36.74
C LEU A 5 -31.21 18.73 35.52
N PHE A 6 -31.89 17.72 34.96
CA PHE A 6 -31.46 17.06 33.72
C PHE A 6 -31.47 18.02 32.52
N LEU A 7 -32.53 18.83 32.41
CA LEU A 7 -32.66 19.89 31.40
C LEU A 7 -31.57 20.95 31.50
N LEU A 8 -31.26 21.40 32.73
CA LEU A 8 -30.18 22.35 32.99
C LEU A 8 -28.79 21.76 32.69
N ALA A 9 -28.57 20.49 33.00
CA ALA A 9 -27.31 19.80 32.68
C ALA A 9 -27.11 19.65 31.17
N LEU A 10 -28.16 19.32 30.43
CA LEU A 10 -28.13 19.25 28.97
C LEU A 10 -27.89 20.61 28.32
N LEU A 11 -28.58 21.66 28.80
CA LEU A 11 -28.37 23.02 28.31
C LEU A 11 -26.95 23.54 28.64
N ALA A 12 -26.43 23.21 29.82
CA ALA A 12 -25.06 23.53 30.20
C ALA A 12 -24.04 22.77 29.34
N GLY A 13 -24.29 21.49 29.03
CA GLY A 13 -23.47 20.71 28.09
C GLY A 13 -23.49 21.26 26.67
N PHE A 14 -24.66 21.69 26.19
CA PHE A 14 -24.82 22.38 24.90
C PHE A 14 -24.02 23.70 24.86
N LEU A 15 -24.15 24.54 25.88
CA LEU A 15 -23.41 25.81 25.98
C LEU A 15 -21.90 25.61 26.15
N TRP A 16 -21.48 24.51 26.77
CA TRP A 16 -20.06 24.14 26.89
C TRP A 16 -19.45 23.70 25.55
N PHE A 17 -20.22 23.02 24.71
CA PHE A 17 -19.81 22.60 23.37
C PHE A 17 -19.94 23.68 22.30
N TYR A 18 -20.77 24.71 22.52
CA TYR A 18 -20.86 25.89 21.65
C TYR A 18 -19.63 26.80 21.82
N ARG A 19 -18.50 26.31 21.32
CA ARG A 19 -17.19 26.95 21.29
C ARG A 19 -17.08 27.83 20.03
N PRO A 20 -16.86 29.16 20.15
CA PRO A 20 -16.79 30.06 19.00
C PRO A 20 -15.67 29.70 18.00
N ASP A 21 -14.68 28.95 18.44
CA ASP A 21 -13.48 28.49 17.74
C ASP A 21 -13.71 27.33 16.75
N LEU A 22 -14.89 26.69 16.72
CA LEU A 22 -15.21 25.61 15.79
C LEU A 22 -16.39 26.01 14.88
N PRO A 23 -16.16 26.87 13.88
CA PRO A 23 -17.21 27.37 13.00
C PRO A 23 -17.86 26.27 12.16
N GLU A 24 -17.14 25.19 11.81
CA GLU A 24 -17.66 24.08 11.00
C GLU A 24 -18.78 23.32 11.74
N LEU A 25 -18.67 23.17 13.06
CA LEU A 25 -19.63 22.39 13.87
C LEU A 25 -20.87 23.20 14.30
N ARG A 26 -20.95 24.49 13.99
CA ARG A 26 -22.05 25.34 14.48
C ARG A 26 -23.41 24.89 13.98
N GLY A 27 -23.50 24.45 12.72
CA GLY A 27 -24.74 23.94 12.13
C GLY A 27 -25.24 22.70 12.87
N ASP A 28 -24.36 21.71 13.05
CA ASP A 28 -24.66 20.44 13.72
C ASP A 28 -25.01 20.64 15.18
N LEU A 29 -24.26 21.49 15.89
CA LEU A 29 -24.55 21.82 17.28
C LEU A 29 -25.92 22.49 17.40
N LEU A 30 -26.23 23.49 16.57
CA LEU A 30 -27.55 24.14 16.57
C LEU A 30 -28.67 23.13 16.32
N TRP A 31 -28.49 22.24 15.34
CA TRP A 31 -29.46 21.19 15.05
C TRP A 31 -29.65 20.24 16.24
N PHE A 32 -28.56 19.77 16.86
CA PHE A 32 -28.60 18.96 18.07
C PHE A 32 -29.39 19.65 19.19
N GLY A 33 -29.17 20.96 19.39
CA GLY A 33 -29.93 21.77 20.36
C GLY A 33 -31.43 21.83 20.04
N VAL A 34 -31.80 22.01 18.77
CA VAL A 34 -33.20 22.00 18.31
C VAL A 34 -33.83 20.62 18.52
N SER A 35 -33.15 19.54 18.13
CA SER A 35 -33.60 18.17 18.31
C SER A 35 -33.80 17.78 19.75
N LEU A 36 -32.88 18.19 20.60
CA LEU A 36 -33.01 17.98 22.03
C LEU A 36 -34.21 18.75 22.59
N ALA A 37 -34.36 20.04 22.25
CA ALA A 37 -35.49 20.85 22.69
C ALA A 37 -36.84 20.27 22.24
N ALA A 38 -36.93 19.80 20.99
CA ALA A 38 -38.13 19.15 20.45
C ALA A 38 -38.46 17.86 21.22
N ALA A 39 -37.47 16.99 21.45
CA ALA A 39 -37.65 15.77 22.25
C ALA A 39 -38.16 16.07 23.67
N LEU A 40 -37.59 17.10 24.31
CA LEU A 40 -37.98 17.54 25.65
C LEU A 40 -39.40 18.12 25.67
N LEU A 41 -39.79 18.92 24.68
CA LEU A 41 -41.15 19.46 24.57
C LEU A 41 -42.17 18.35 24.36
N LEU A 42 -41.88 17.36 23.52
CA LEU A 42 -42.73 16.19 23.33
C LEU A 42 -42.89 15.41 24.65
N LEU A 43 -41.79 15.18 25.36
CA LEU A 43 -41.81 14.49 26.65
C LEU A 43 -42.60 15.27 27.70
N LEU A 44 -42.38 16.58 27.82
CA LEU A 44 -43.11 17.44 28.76
C LEU A 44 -44.60 17.51 28.41
N GLY A 45 -44.96 17.62 27.13
CA GLY A 45 -46.36 17.57 26.68
C GLY A 45 -47.03 16.24 27.03
N ARG A 46 -46.30 15.13 26.98
CA ARG A 46 -46.78 13.82 27.42
C ARG A 46 -46.94 13.73 28.95
N LEU A 47 -45.99 14.28 29.71
CA LEU A 47 -46.01 14.27 31.19
C LEU A 47 -47.07 15.23 31.76
N ALA A 48 -47.30 16.37 31.12
CA ALA A 48 -48.32 17.35 31.48
C ALA A 48 -49.75 16.92 31.06
N GLY A 49 -49.87 15.81 30.33
CA GLY A 49 -51.16 15.27 29.86
C GLY A 49 -51.74 16.00 28.65
N TRP A 50 -51.00 16.91 28.02
CA TRP A 50 -51.42 17.64 26.82
C TRP A 50 -51.41 16.77 25.57
N LEU A 51 -50.53 15.75 25.54
CA LEU A 51 -50.45 14.78 24.44
C LEU A 51 -50.92 13.40 24.92
N GLY A 52 -51.96 12.90 24.26
CA GLY A 52 -52.34 11.49 24.35
C GLY A 52 -51.23 10.57 23.82
N VAL A 53 -51.28 9.28 24.18
CA VAL A 53 -50.21 8.32 23.84
C VAL A 53 -49.98 8.19 22.32
N ARG A 54 -51.07 8.16 21.53
CA ARG A 54 -51.02 8.04 20.07
C ARG A 54 -50.37 9.26 19.38
N PRO A 55 -50.84 10.50 19.60
CA PRO A 55 -50.19 11.66 18.99
C PRO A 55 -48.76 11.86 19.49
N PHE A 56 -48.46 11.56 20.76
CA PHE A 56 -47.08 11.57 21.25
C PHE A 56 -46.18 10.59 20.49
N ALA A 57 -46.60 9.33 20.33
CA ALA A 57 -45.83 8.32 19.61
C ALA A 57 -45.60 8.71 18.14
N LEU A 58 -46.63 9.21 17.44
CA LEU A 58 -46.50 9.68 16.06
C LEU A 58 -45.53 10.85 15.93
N LEU A 59 -45.60 11.82 16.84
CA LEU A 59 -44.70 12.98 16.82
C LEU A 59 -43.25 12.59 17.13
N VAL A 60 -43.03 11.63 18.03
CA VAL A 60 -41.68 11.10 18.29
C VAL A 60 -41.12 10.41 17.05
N VAL A 61 -41.90 9.55 16.38
CA VAL A 61 -41.45 8.87 15.14
C VAL A 61 -41.18 9.89 14.04
N LEU A 62 -42.07 10.86 13.85
CA LEU A 62 -41.89 11.92 12.86
C LEU A 62 -40.64 12.75 13.16
N TRP A 63 -40.42 13.12 14.42
CA TRP A 63 -39.25 13.89 14.83
C TRP A 63 -37.96 13.09 14.60
N LEU A 64 -37.94 11.81 14.99
CA LEU A 64 -36.79 10.93 14.71
C LEU A 64 -36.51 10.80 13.21
N ALA A 65 -37.55 10.72 12.38
CA ALA A 65 -37.39 10.68 10.93
C ALA A 65 -36.79 11.99 10.38
N VAL A 66 -37.25 13.15 10.88
CA VAL A 66 -36.69 14.47 10.51
C VAL A 66 -35.26 14.62 10.98
N ASP A 67 -34.97 14.23 12.22
CA ASP A 67 -33.65 14.26 12.83
C ASP A 67 -32.65 13.41 12.04
N LEU A 68 -32.99 12.14 11.80
CA LEU A 68 -32.15 11.23 11.02
C LEU A 68 -32.00 11.68 9.56
N PHE A 69 -33.06 12.21 8.94
CA PHE A 69 -32.98 12.75 7.59
C PHE A 69 -32.04 13.95 7.51
N TRP A 70 -32.10 14.87 8.47
CA TRP A 70 -31.21 16.02 8.53
C TRP A 70 -29.77 15.60 8.74
N THR A 71 -29.50 14.72 9.72
CA THR A 71 -28.15 14.18 9.96
C THR A 71 -27.58 13.46 8.72
N GLY A 72 -28.44 12.77 7.96
CA GLY A 72 -28.04 12.10 6.73
C GLY A 72 -28.10 12.98 5.48
N TYR A 73 -28.56 14.23 5.56
CA TYR A 73 -28.92 15.03 4.38
C TYR A 73 -27.72 15.22 3.45
N ASP A 74 -26.57 15.60 4.02
CA ASP A 74 -25.33 15.82 3.26
C ASP A 74 -24.72 14.51 2.70
N TYR A 75 -25.14 13.35 3.21
CA TYR A 75 -24.75 12.03 2.69
C TYR A 75 -25.66 11.53 1.55
N ASN A 76 -26.80 12.19 1.29
CA ASN A 76 -27.66 11.87 0.16
C ASN A 76 -27.15 12.60 -1.08
N THR A 77 -26.22 11.98 -1.81
CA THR A 77 -25.68 12.53 -3.05
C THR A 77 -26.78 12.67 -4.12
N VAL A 78 -26.92 13.88 -4.68
CA VAL A 78 -27.91 14.19 -5.74
C VAL A 78 -27.29 14.15 -7.15
N GLY A 79 -25.96 13.97 -7.26
CA GLY A 79 -25.23 13.90 -8.53
C GLY A 79 -25.13 12.49 -9.09
N ASP A 80 -24.92 12.37 -10.40
CA ASP A 80 -24.62 11.10 -11.05
C ASP A 80 -23.21 10.63 -10.62
N THR A 81 -23.09 9.37 -10.23
CA THR A 81 -21.80 8.77 -9.83
C THR A 81 -20.79 8.82 -10.97
N VAL A 82 -21.23 8.76 -12.23
CA VAL A 82 -20.35 8.81 -13.41
C VAL A 82 -19.70 10.18 -13.57
N ASP A 83 -20.39 11.25 -13.18
CA ASP A 83 -19.85 12.61 -13.24
C ASP A 83 -18.82 12.87 -12.13
N LEU A 84 -18.98 12.22 -10.98
CA LEU A 84 -18.07 12.34 -9.83
C LEU A 84 -16.86 11.43 -9.97
N TYR A 85 -17.06 10.22 -10.50
CA TYR A 85 -16.09 9.14 -10.56
C TYR A 85 -16.08 8.52 -11.96
N PRO A 86 -15.54 9.25 -12.95
CA PRO A 86 -15.48 8.75 -14.32
C PRO A 86 -14.56 7.53 -14.39
N GLU A 87 -14.98 6.53 -15.15
CA GLU A 87 -14.14 5.37 -15.42
C GLU A 87 -12.90 5.80 -16.20
N THR A 88 -11.72 5.51 -15.66
CA THR A 88 -10.43 5.86 -16.26
C THR A 88 -9.82 4.65 -16.97
N GLU A 89 -8.99 4.89 -17.99
CA GLU A 89 -8.23 3.83 -18.67
C GLU A 89 -7.35 3.06 -17.67
N THR A 90 -6.74 3.76 -16.71
CA THR A 90 -5.98 3.16 -15.60
C THR A 90 -6.83 2.20 -14.77
N ALA A 91 -8.04 2.61 -14.38
CA ALA A 91 -8.95 1.77 -13.59
C ALA A 91 -9.44 0.55 -14.38
N VAL A 92 -9.63 0.69 -15.70
CA VAL A 92 -9.96 -0.43 -16.59
C VAL A 92 -8.79 -1.41 -16.69
N PHE A 93 -7.56 -0.91 -16.85
CA PHE A 93 -6.35 -1.71 -16.86
C PHE A 93 -6.19 -2.51 -15.56
N LEU A 94 -6.20 -1.83 -14.41
CA LEU A 94 -5.99 -2.47 -13.11
C LEU A 94 -7.07 -3.53 -12.80
N ARG A 95 -8.34 -3.26 -13.09
CA ARG A 95 -9.44 -4.23 -12.89
C ARG A 95 -9.45 -5.39 -13.89
N SER A 96 -8.65 -5.32 -14.95
CA SER A 96 -8.52 -6.43 -15.90
C SER A 96 -7.66 -7.57 -15.37
N ASP A 97 -6.85 -7.30 -14.34
CA ASP A 97 -6.08 -8.33 -13.65
C ASP A 97 -7.04 -9.21 -12.81
N PRO A 98 -7.08 -10.53 -13.06
CA PRO A 98 -8.03 -11.43 -12.42
C PRO A 98 -7.67 -11.78 -10.97
N GLU A 99 -6.43 -11.51 -10.54
CA GLU A 99 -5.96 -11.80 -9.19
C GLU A 99 -6.30 -10.65 -8.24
N PRO A 100 -6.55 -10.92 -6.94
CA PRO A 100 -6.52 -9.87 -5.94
C PRO A 100 -5.08 -9.37 -5.75
N PHE A 101 -4.90 -8.04 -5.78
CA PHE A 101 -3.61 -7.38 -5.60
C PHE A 101 -3.75 -6.09 -4.79
N ARG A 102 -2.64 -5.59 -4.23
CA ARG A 102 -2.54 -4.21 -3.74
C ARG A 102 -1.84 -3.31 -4.73
N ILE A 103 -2.26 -2.06 -4.73
CA ILE A 103 -1.57 -0.95 -5.37
C ILE A 103 -0.88 -0.07 -4.33
N ALA A 104 0.00 0.77 -4.81
CA ALA A 104 0.46 1.92 -4.08
C ALA A 104 0.57 3.15 -4.98
N THR A 105 0.64 4.33 -4.38
CA THR A 105 0.84 5.62 -5.06
C THR A 105 2.12 6.29 -4.57
N LEU A 106 2.70 7.21 -5.34
CA LEU A 106 3.92 7.97 -4.95
C LEU A 106 3.62 9.44 -4.60
N PRO A 107 4.40 10.09 -3.70
CA PRO A 107 4.14 11.39 -3.09
C PRO A 107 4.18 12.54 -4.08
N GLN A 108 5.03 12.36 -5.08
CA GLN A 108 5.11 13.30 -6.18
C GLN A 108 4.04 12.92 -7.19
N GLY A 109 2.88 13.56 -7.04
CA GLY A 109 1.83 13.49 -8.04
C GLY A 109 0.87 12.32 -7.84
N VAL A 110 0.06 12.46 -6.78
CA VAL A 110 -1.02 11.57 -6.39
C VAL A 110 -1.88 11.17 -7.58
N ALA A 111 -1.71 9.92 -8.05
CA ALA A 111 -2.58 9.37 -9.09
C ALA A 111 -3.97 9.03 -8.53
N TYR A 112 -4.01 8.50 -7.30
CA TYR A 112 -5.24 8.23 -6.54
C TYR A 112 -5.18 8.93 -5.19
N PRO A 113 -5.92 10.04 -4.99
CA PRO A 113 -6.10 10.64 -3.68
C PRO A 113 -6.58 9.63 -2.63
N PRO A 114 -6.32 9.85 -1.33
CA PRO A 114 -6.76 8.94 -0.28
C PRO A 114 -8.23 8.52 -0.43
N ASN A 115 -8.50 7.23 -0.26
CA ASN A 115 -9.82 6.59 -0.39
C ASN A 115 -10.48 6.62 -1.78
N SER A 116 -9.92 7.30 -2.79
CA SER A 116 -10.52 7.35 -4.14
C SER A 116 -10.47 6.00 -4.87
N PHE A 117 -9.41 5.23 -4.67
CA PHE A 117 -9.20 3.89 -5.24
C PHE A 117 -10.31 2.88 -4.86
N LEU A 118 -11.06 3.13 -3.79
CA LEU A 118 -12.16 2.25 -3.33
C LEU A 118 -13.32 2.18 -4.32
N GLN A 119 -13.53 3.23 -5.11
CA GLN A 119 -14.59 3.26 -6.13
C GLN A 119 -14.33 2.22 -7.22
N ASP A 120 -13.06 2.07 -7.57
CA ASP A 120 -12.58 1.05 -8.50
C ASP A 120 -12.41 -0.32 -7.83
N ARG A 121 -12.75 -0.45 -6.54
CA ARG A 121 -12.53 -1.63 -5.70
C ARG A 121 -11.07 -2.10 -5.71
N LEU A 122 -10.15 -1.16 -5.88
CA LEU A 122 -8.72 -1.39 -5.75
C LEU A 122 -8.37 -1.38 -4.26
N GLU A 123 -7.32 -2.11 -3.90
CA GLU A 123 -6.81 -2.13 -2.54
C GLU A 123 -5.47 -1.44 -2.50
N ALA A 124 -5.27 -0.53 -1.54
CA ALA A 124 -4.01 0.17 -1.40
C ALA A 124 -3.23 -0.33 -0.20
N VAL A 125 -1.90 -0.34 -0.31
CA VAL A 125 -0.98 -0.57 0.83
C VAL A 125 -1.16 0.50 1.91
N SER A 126 -1.59 1.71 1.56
CA SER A 126 -1.87 2.78 2.54
C SER A 126 -3.10 2.51 3.42
N GLY A 127 -4.00 1.59 3.04
CA GLY A 127 -5.21 1.27 3.82
C GLY A 127 -6.31 2.32 3.70
N TYR A 128 -7.32 2.25 4.58
CA TYR A 128 -8.48 3.15 4.61
C TYR A 128 -8.34 4.23 5.70
N GLU A 129 -8.36 5.50 5.31
CA GLU A 129 -8.32 6.65 6.22
C GLU A 129 -9.76 6.96 6.71
N PRO A 130 -10.05 7.11 8.03
CA PRO A 130 -9.14 7.59 9.08
C PRO A 130 -8.75 6.62 10.21
N ALA A 131 -9.04 5.33 10.07
CA ALA A 131 -8.81 4.35 11.14
C ALA A 131 -7.84 3.26 10.68
N ILE A 132 -6.55 3.48 10.93
CA ILE A 132 -5.48 2.56 10.55
C ILE A 132 -4.90 1.87 11.78
N LEU A 133 -4.55 0.60 11.64
CA LEU A 133 -3.91 -0.15 12.71
C LEU A 133 -2.48 0.35 12.89
N GLN A 134 -2.09 0.74 14.12
CA GLN A 134 -0.73 1.19 14.43
C GLN A 134 0.34 0.22 13.92
N ARG A 135 0.12 -1.09 14.05
CA ARG A 135 1.08 -2.09 13.55
C ARG A 135 1.29 -2.06 12.04
N TRP A 136 0.27 -1.66 11.28
CA TRP A 136 0.39 -1.49 9.83
C TRP A 136 1.28 -0.28 9.53
N VAL A 137 1.09 0.81 10.28
CA VAL A 137 1.96 2.00 10.22
C VAL A 137 3.40 1.63 10.54
N ASP A 138 3.63 0.86 11.61
CA ASP A 138 4.97 0.44 12.03
C ASP A 138 5.63 -0.45 10.96
N TYR A 139 4.87 -1.35 10.32
CA TYR A 139 5.35 -2.23 9.25
C TYR A 139 5.74 -1.46 7.99
N ILE A 140 4.90 -0.52 7.55
CA ILE A 140 5.22 0.32 6.38
C ILE A 140 6.38 1.27 6.68
N SER A 141 6.45 1.83 7.89
CA SER A 141 7.60 2.64 8.33
C SER A 141 8.89 1.84 8.29
N ALA A 142 8.83 0.57 8.72
CA ALA A 142 9.97 -0.34 8.68
C ALA A 142 10.41 -0.67 7.25
N ALA A 143 9.47 -0.92 6.33
CA ALA A 143 9.75 -1.17 4.92
C ALA A 143 10.37 0.05 4.22
N GLU A 144 9.96 1.27 4.58
CA GLU A 144 10.50 2.49 4.00
C GLU A 144 11.79 3.00 4.67
N GLY A 145 12.07 2.55 5.90
CA GLY A 145 13.21 2.99 6.70
C GLY A 145 13.07 4.39 7.32
N GLU A 146 11.88 5.00 7.27
CA GLU A 146 11.54 6.30 7.88
C GLU A 146 10.13 6.26 8.48
N GLU A 147 9.76 7.27 9.28
CA GLU A 147 8.45 7.33 9.92
C GLU A 147 7.32 7.51 8.89
N ALA A 148 6.27 6.69 9.02
CA ALA A 148 5.13 6.77 8.15
C ALA A 148 4.23 7.99 8.43
N ILE A 149 4.37 9.09 7.66
CA ILE A 149 3.55 10.31 7.81
C ILE A 149 2.13 10.13 7.25
N TYR A 150 1.14 9.86 8.11
CA TYR A 150 -0.17 9.35 7.65
C TYR A 150 -1.28 10.38 7.33
N PHE A 151 -1.00 11.68 7.19
CA PHE A 151 -2.05 12.68 6.87
C PHE A 151 -2.16 13.08 5.38
N GLU A 152 -1.22 12.68 4.52
CA GLU A 152 -1.18 13.02 3.08
C GLU A 152 -0.67 11.85 2.20
N ARG A 153 -0.77 10.58 2.64
CA ARG A 153 0.25 9.59 2.29
C ARG A 153 0.06 8.74 1.02
N GLU A 154 0.98 8.97 0.11
CA GLU A 154 1.54 8.07 -0.90
C GLU A 154 2.85 7.40 -0.36
N LEU A 155 3.27 6.22 -0.87
CA LEU A 155 4.57 5.57 -0.54
C LEU A 155 5.73 6.53 -0.73
N MET A 156 6.74 6.57 0.15
CA MET A 156 7.99 7.26 -0.21
C MET A 156 8.72 6.49 -1.34
N PRO A 157 9.24 7.17 -2.39
CA PRO A 157 9.50 6.49 -3.64
C PRO A 157 10.73 5.56 -3.65
N LEU A 158 11.64 5.68 -2.67
CA LEU A 158 13.01 5.20 -2.87
C LEU A 158 13.43 3.93 -2.15
N ARG A 159 12.69 3.50 -1.13
CA ARG A 159 13.11 2.32 -0.34
C ARG A 159 12.02 1.28 -0.18
N GLY A 160 10.76 1.69 -0.24
CA GLY A 160 9.64 0.78 -0.06
C GLY A 160 9.65 -0.36 -1.08
N LEU A 161 9.85 -0.07 -2.37
CA LEU A 161 9.85 -1.12 -3.40
C LEU A 161 11.10 -2.00 -3.39
N ASP A 162 12.21 -1.54 -2.81
CA ASP A 162 13.39 -2.38 -2.61
C ASP A 162 13.22 -3.30 -1.39
N SER A 163 12.19 -3.09 -0.56
CA SER A 163 11.95 -3.89 0.63
C SER A 163 11.06 -5.10 0.30
N PRO A 164 11.55 -6.34 0.50
CA PRO A 164 10.73 -7.54 0.36
C PRO A 164 9.51 -7.57 1.30
N LEU A 165 9.48 -6.68 2.31
CA LEU A 165 8.30 -6.49 3.15
C LEU A 165 7.08 -6.00 2.36
N LEU A 166 7.26 -5.16 1.33
CA LEU A 166 6.16 -4.70 0.48
C LEU A 166 5.67 -5.79 -0.47
N ASP A 167 6.58 -6.63 -0.96
CA ASP A 167 6.26 -7.81 -1.76
C ASP A 167 5.40 -8.78 -0.96
N ALA A 168 5.76 -9.00 0.31
CA ALA A 168 5.08 -9.90 1.23
C ALA A 168 3.65 -9.47 1.59
N VAL A 169 3.30 -8.20 1.36
CA VAL A 169 1.93 -7.67 1.51
C VAL A 169 1.20 -7.53 0.17
N ASN A 170 1.68 -8.21 -0.87
CA ASN A 170 1.02 -8.35 -2.16
C ASN A 170 0.91 -7.00 -2.93
N LEU A 171 1.93 -6.14 -2.82
CA LEU A 171 2.05 -4.94 -3.64
C LEU A 171 2.45 -5.32 -5.07
N LYS A 172 1.48 -5.35 -6.00
CA LYS A 172 1.71 -5.71 -7.41
C LYS A 172 1.96 -4.49 -8.30
N TYR A 173 1.20 -3.41 -8.09
CA TYR A 173 1.27 -2.24 -8.96
C TYR A 173 1.56 -0.94 -8.21
N VAL A 174 2.34 -0.07 -8.84
CA VAL A 174 2.60 1.27 -8.37
C VAL A 174 2.07 2.28 -9.37
N VAL A 175 1.14 3.12 -8.93
CA VAL A 175 0.42 4.07 -9.77
C VAL A 175 0.88 5.48 -9.43
N THR A 176 1.44 6.17 -10.41
CA THR A 176 1.99 7.52 -10.21
C THR A 176 1.71 8.40 -11.42
N ILE A 177 1.70 9.73 -11.26
CA ILE A 177 1.73 10.66 -12.39
C ILE A 177 3.11 11.32 -12.57
N ALA A 178 4.06 11.04 -11.67
CA ALA A 178 5.46 11.40 -11.84
C ALA A 178 6.18 10.38 -12.71
N ASP A 179 7.23 10.85 -13.37
CA ASP A 179 8.14 9.95 -14.06
C ASP A 179 9.10 9.34 -13.04
N TRP A 180 8.85 8.08 -12.66
CA TRP A 180 9.70 7.28 -11.77
C TRP A 180 11.17 7.37 -12.18
N TYR A 181 11.41 7.32 -13.50
CA TYR A 181 12.76 7.36 -14.07
C TYR A 181 13.47 8.70 -13.98
N ALA A 182 12.76 9.81 -13.74
CA ALA A 182 13.35 11.15 -13.74
C ALA A 182 13.92 11.59 -12.38
N ALA A 183 13.53 10.95 -11.29
CA ALA A 183 13.80 11.47 -9.95
C ALA A 183 15.01 10.82 -9.24
N GLU A 184 15.43 9.59 -9.61
CA GLU A 184 16.03 8.69 -8.61
C GLU A 184 17.19 7.83 -9.12
N ALA A 185 18.19 8.49 -9.68
CA ALA A 185 19.49 7.90 -9.97
C ALA A 185 20.22 7.55 -8.65
N ALA A 186 20.18 6.28 -8.21
CA ALA A 186 20.97 5.80 -7.08
C ALA A 186 22.45 5.69 -7.47
N ALA A 187 23.35 6.32 -6.70
CA ALA A 187 24.78 6.25 -6.96
C ALA A 187 25.32 4.83 -6.70
N GLY A 188 25.92 4.22 -7.72
CA GLY A 188 26.71 2.99 -7.56
C GLY A 188 28.04 3.25 -6.88
N PRO A 189 28.76 2.18 -6.46
CA PRO A 189 30.07 2.29 -5.84
C PRO A 189 31.00 3.07 -6.78
N ALA A 190 31.48 4.20 -6.30
CA ALA A 190 32.32 5.08 -7.07
C ALA A 190 33.78 4.71 -6.83
N GLN A 191 34.53 4.41 -7.89
CA GLN A 191 35.98 4.45 -7.84
C GLN A 191 36.41 5.91 -7.94
N GLU A 192 36.23 6.66 -6.85
CA GLU A 192 36.30 8.14 -6.85
C GLU A 192 37.71 8.72 -6.97
N LEU A 193 38.74 7.95 -6.66
CA LEU A 193 40.11 8.40 -6.78
C LEU A 193 40.60 8.15 -8.21
N VAL A 194 40.61 9.23 -9.01
CA VAL A 194 41.37 9.25 -10.27
C VAL A 194 42.85 9.25 -9.91
N GLU A 195 43.49 8.10 -10.05
CA GLU A 195 44.90 7.87 -9.76
C GLU A 195 45.79 8.10 -11.00
N ASP A 196 45.24 7.87 -12.21
CA ASP A 196 45.94 8.03 -13.49
C ASP A 196 44.99 8.50 -14.61
N TRP A 197 45.52 8.80 -15.79
CA TRP A 197 44.77 9.23 -16.98
C TRP A 197 45.12 8.37 -18.19
N LEU A 198 44.10 7.73 -18.77
CA LEU A 198 44.24 6.83 -19.92
C LEU A 198 43.87 7.55 -21.21
N PRO A 199 44.76 7.58 -22.23
CA PRO A 199 44.44 8.21 -23.50
C PRO A 199 43.36 7.43 -24.25
N LEU A 200 42.28 8.12 -24.59
CA LEU A 200 41.24 7.69 -25.52
C LEU A 200 41.69 8.11 -26.93
N GLY A 201 42.41 7.21 -27.61
CA GLY A 201 42.91 7.39 -28.98
C GLY A 201 42.33 6.35 -29.95
N ASP A 202 43.13 5.85 -30.90
CA ASP A 202 42.73 4.83 -31.89
C ASP A 202 42.33 3.46 -31.30
N THR A 203 42.56 3.25 -30.00
CA THR A 203 42.22 2.02 -29.27
C THR A 203 41.28 2.35 -28.12
N ALA A 204 40.10 1.72 -28.13
CA ALA A 204 39.12 1.81 -27.06
C ALA A 204 39.65 1.18 -25.76
N VAL A 205 39.22 1.73 -24.62
CA VAL A 205 39.52 1.18 -23.31
C VAL A 205 38.31 0.37 -22.85
N SER A 206 38.52 -0.92 -22.57
CA SER A 206 37.45 -1.83 -22.14
C SER A 206 37.68 -2.37 -20.73
N GLN A 207 36.62 -2.46 -19.93
CA GLN A 207 36.63 -2.97 -18.56
C GLN A 207 35.35 -3.77 -18.25
N PRO A 208 35.47 -4.98 -17.65
CA PRO A 208 34.31 -5.70 -17.12
C PRO A 208 33.65 -4.92 -15.98
N ILE A 209 32.33 -4.84 -15.99
CA ILE A 209 31.55 -4.19 -14.94
C ILE A 209 30.38 -5.10 -14.53
N THR A 210 30.09 -5.12 -13.23
CA THR A 210 28.95 -5.83 -12.65
C THR A 210 28.00 -4.81 -12.04
N MET A 211 26.72 -4.93 -12.35
CA MET A 211 25.67 -4.02 -11.89
C MET A 211 24.71 -4.73 -10.92
N PRO A 212 24.10 -4.01 -9.97
CA PRO A 212 22.94 -4.49 -9.22
C PRO A 212 21.76 -4.75 -10.17
N ASP A 213 20.68 -5.37 -9.68
CA ASP A 213 19.48 -5.63 -10.48
C ASP A 213 18.81 -4.37 -11.03
N ALA A 214 19.10 -3.22 -10.45
CA ALA A 214 18.68 -1.91 -10.96
C ALA A 214 19.29 -1.59 -12.35
N GLY A 215 18.60 -0.78 -13.15
CA GLY A 215 18.94 -0.51 -14.56
C GLY A 215 20.06 0.49 -14.68
N LEU A 216 21.10 0.21 -15.49
CA LEU A 216 22.07 1.27 -15.82
C LEU A 216 21.31 2.41 -16.49
N HIS A 217 21.41 3.59 -15.88
CA HIS A 217 20.80 4.79 -16.43
C HIS A 217 21.86 5.81 -16.83
N ARG A 218 22.90 5.97 -16.00
CA ARG A 218 23.94 6.95 -16.22
C ARG A 218 25.31 6.41 -15.85
N ILE A 219 26.32 6.77 -16.64
CA ILE A 219 27.73 6.67 -16.26
C ILE A 219 28.30 8.09 -16.24
N ASP A 220 28.86 8.53 -15.11
CA ASP A 220 29.72 9.70 -15.08
C ASP A 220 31.17 9.24 -15.18
N LEU A 221 31.90 9.78 -16.14
CA LEU A 221 33.30 9.47 -16.42
C LEU A 221 34.15 10.74 -16.28
N PRO A 222 35.27 10.74 -15.54
CA PRO A 222 36.20 11.84 -15.51
C PRO A 222 36.88 11.98 -16.87
N LEU A 223 36.81 13.15 -17.49
CA LEU A 223 37.41 13.41 -18.79
C LEU A 223 38.38 14.60 -18.76
N ARG A 224 39.50 14.45 -19.44
CA ARG A 224 40.41 15.53 -19.81
C ARG A 224 40.50 15.64 -21.32
N LEU A 225 40.51 16.88 -21.80
CA LEU A 225 40.53 17.19 -23.22
C LEU A 225 41.69 18.15 -23.50
N THR A 226 42.38 17.95 -24.62
CA THR A 226 43.37 18.92 -25.11
C THR A 226 42.69 20.14 -25.73
N ASP A 227 43.36 21.29 -25.70
CA ASP A 227 42.87 22.50 -26.35
C ASP A 227 42.58 22.28 -27.84
N GLY A 228 41.38 22.67 -28.28
CA GLY A 228 40.96 22.56 -29.68
C GLY A 228 40.48 21.17 -30.10
N VAL A 229 40.17 20.28 -29.15
CA VAL A 229 39.55 18.98 -29.44
C VAL A 229 38.23 19.14 -30.19
N ALA A 230 37.97 18.27 -31.17
CA ALA A 230 36.72 18.22 -31.90
C ALA A 230 36.35 16.76 -32.18
N GLY A 231 35.25 16.29 -31.60
CA GLY A 231 34.89 14.87 -31.69
C GLY A 231 33.87 14.46 -30.64
N GLN A 232 33.70 13.16 -30.47
CA GLN A 232 32.79 12.60 -29.48
C GLN A 232 33.47 11.47 -28.72
N VAL A 233 33.24 11.44 -27.41
CA VAL A 233 33.54 10.27 -26.58
C VAL A 233 32.29 9.40 -26.58
N THR A 234 32.44 8.09 -26.79
CA THR A 234 31.33 7.13 -26.77
C THR A 234 31.58 6.10 -25.69
N ALA A 235 30.61 5.94 -24.80
CA ALA A 235 30.56 4.84 -23.85
C ALA A 235 29.61 3.76 -24.40
N ARG A 236 30.14 2.57 -24.66
CA ARG A 236 29.41 1.41 -25.17
C ARG A 236 29.37 0.31 -24.13
N VAL A 237 28.25 -0.39 -24.03
CA VAL A 237 28.07 -1.53 -23.16
C VAL A 237 27.81 -2.76 -24.00
N PHE A 238 28.64 -3.80 -23.81
CA PHE A 238 28.55 -5.08 -24.49
C PHE A 238 28.18 -6.19 -23.51
N THR A 239 27.75 -7.34 -24.05
CA THR A 239 27.72 -8.61 -23.32
C THR A 239 29.09 -8.91 -22.71
N GLN A 240 29.14 -9.68 -21.61
CA GLN A 240 30.40 -9.97 -20.88
C GLN A 240 31.52 -10.54 -21.76
N ASP A 241 31.17 -11.29 -22.81
CA ASP A 241 32.10 -11.87 -23.80
C ASP A 241 32.54 -10.88 -24.90
N GLY A 242 32.00 -9.65 -24.91
CA GLY A 242 32.25 -8.61 -25.90
C GLY A 242 31.62 -8.87 -27.27
N GLY A 243 30.77 -9.90 -27.40
CA GLY A 243 30.24 -10.37 -28.68
C GLY A 243 29.11 -9.52 -29.27
N GLN A 244 28.29 -8.89 -28.41
CA GLN A 244 27.14 -8.09 -28.81
C GLN A 244 27.10 -6.75 -28.08
N GLU A 245 26.94 -5.65 -28.82
CA GLU A 245 26.63 -4.34 -28.24
C GLU A 245 25.18 -4.33 -27.77
N LEU A 246 24.98 -3.96 -26.51
CA LEU A 246 23.67 -3.87 -25.86
C LEU A 246 23.16 -2.42 -25.85
N ALA A 247 24.04 -1.46 -25.56
CA ALA A 247 23.68 -0.03 -25.52
C ALA A 247 24.91 0.88 -25.74
N HIS A 248 24.68 2.13 -26.11
CA HIS A 248 25.73 3.16 -26.12
C HIS A 248 25.17 4.55 -25.79
N ALA A 249 26.08 5.44 -25.38
CA ALA A 249 25.84 6.85 -25.15
C ALA A 249 27.03 7.68 -25.64
N THR A 250 26.75 8.82 -26.26
CA THR A 250 27.77 9.72 -26.82
C THR A 250 27.80 11.04 -26.06
N TRP A 251 29.00 11.54 -25.79
CA TRP A 251 29.24 12.85 -25.19
C TRP A 251 30.12 13.70 -26.12
N ASP A 252 29.66 14.90 -26.46
CA ASP A 252 30.32 15.75 -27.46
C ASP A 252 31.45 16.55 -26.83
N ALA A 253 32.65 16.48 -27.41
CA ALA A 253 33.86 17.10 -26.87
C ALA A 253 33.84 18.64 -26.88
N SER A 254 32.86 19.25 -27.57
CA SER A 254 32.60 20.69 -27.49
C SER A 254 31.84 21.11 -26.22
N GLN A 255 31.25 20.16 -25.50
CA GLN A 255 30.53 20.45 -24.25
C GLN A 255 31.51 20.74 -23.11
N PRO A 256 31.15 21.62 -22.16
CA PRO A 256 31.98 21.84 -20.97
C PRO A 256 31.93 20.60 -20.07
N VAL A 257 33.10 20.15 -19.62
CA VAL A 257 33.22 19.12 -18.59
C VAL A 257 32.95 19.76 -17.22
N ALA A 258 31.77 19.50 -16.64
CA ALA A 258 31.38 20.07 -15.34
C ALA A 258 32.13 19.36 -14.20
N ASP A 259 32.89 20.13 -13.41
CA ASP A 259 33.69 19.62 -12.28
C ASP A 259 34.64 18.46 -12.62
N GLY A 260 35.04 18.33 -13.90
CA GLY A 260 35.91 17.26 -14.39
C GLY A 260 35.19 15.96 -14.78
N TRP A 261 33.85 15.92 -14.74
CA TRP A 261 33.04 14.75 -15.11
C TRP A 261 32.17 15.00 -16.35
N ALA A 262 32.06 13.97 -17.18
CA ALA A 262 31.14 13.90 -18.32
C ALA A 262 30.10 12.80 -18.08
N SER A 263 28.83 13.13 -18.29
CA SER A 263 27.70 12.23 -18.03
C SER A 263 27.19 11.59 -19.32
N PHE A 264 27.09 10.27 -19.31
CA PHE A 264 26.60 9.43 -20.39
C PHE A 264 25.27 8.82 -19.96
N PHE A 265 24.19 9.14 -20.66
CA PHE A 265 22.85 8.65 -20.36
C PHE A 265 22.46 7.52 -21.29
N PHE A 266 21.92 6.45 -20.72
CA PHE A 266 21.45 5.29 -21.43
C PHE A 266 19.93 5.18 -21.30
N ASP A 267 19.31 4.57 -22.32
CA ASP A 267 17.95 4.05 -22.17
C ASP A 267 17.92 2.97 -21.07
N PRO A 268 16.77 2.75 -20.40
CA PRO A 268 16.67 1.75 -19.33
C PRO A 268 17.11 0.36 -19.80
N PHE A 269 18.04 -0.26 -19.09
CA PHE A 269 18.51 -1.61 -19.40
C PHE A 269 17.41 -2.65 -19.06
N PRO A 270 17.07 -3.58 -19.98
CA PRO A 270 16.19 -4.73 -19.71
C PRO A 270 16.76 -5.72 -18.66
N SER A 271 15.89 -6.33 -17.84
CA SER A 271 16.28 -7.27 -16.75
C SER A 271 16.84 -8.59 -17.26
N ASP A 272 16.41 -9.02 -18.44
CA ASP A 272 16.86 -10.25 -19.11
C ASP A 272 18.32 -10.18 -19.62
N TRP A 273 18.93 -8.99 -19.64
CA TRP A 273 20.33 -8.83 -20.04
C TRP A 273 21.35 -9.28 -18.99
N GLY A 274 20.91 -9.55 -17.75
CA GLY A 274 21.77 -9.99 -16.66
C GLY A 274 22.50 -8.84 -15.95
N ARG A 275 23.60 -9.16 -15.27
CA ARG A 275 24.33 -8.23 -14.38
C ARG A 275 25.76 -7.93 -14.80
N ASP A 276 26.35 -8.77 -15.66
CA ASP A 276 27.75 -8.69 -16.04
C ASP A 276 27.92 -8.22 -17.48
N PHE A 277 28.68 -7.13 -17.64
CA PHE A 277 28.84 -6.46 -18.92
C PHE A 277 30.30 -6.07 -19.17
N LEU A 278 30.60 -5.71 -20.42
CA LEU A 278 31.87 -5.10 -20.80
C LEU A 278 31.62 -3.65 -21.21
N LEU A 279 32.08 -2.70 -20.39
CA LEU A 279 32.07 -1.26 -20.71
C LEU A 279 33.27 -0.94 -21.58
N THR A 280 33.04 -0.23 -22.68
CA THR A 280 34.08 0.24 -23.59
C THR A 280 33.93 1.74 -23.81
N VAL A 281 35.00 2.49 -23.60
CA VAL A 281 35.05 3.94 -23.84
C VAL A 281 36.02 4.22 -24.97
N GLU A 282 35.57 4.98 -25.95
CA GLU A 282 36.35 5.37 -27.12
C GLU A 282 36.18 6.85 -27.44
N PHE A 283 37.18 7.44 -28.09
CA PHE A 283 37.09 8.80 -28.63
C PHE A 283 37.25 8.76 -30.14
N SER A 284 36.40 9.49 -30.85
CA SER A 284 36.47 9.66 -32.30
C SER A 284 36.48 11.14 -32.63
N GLY A 285 37.58 11.62 -33.23
CA GLY A 285 37.72 13.02 -33.62
C GLY A 285 39.17 13.48 -33.81
N GLU A 286 39.34 14.80 -33.84
CA GLU A 286 40.64 15.47 -33.85
C GLU A 286 41.03 15.90 -32.42
N GLY A 287 42.29 15.70 -32.05
CA GLY A 287 42.82 16.01 -30.72
C GLY A 287 43.02 14.76 -29.84
N MET A 288 43.24 14.96 -28.54
CA MET A 288 43.30 13.87 -27.56
C MET A 288 42.27 14.07 -26.45
N ALA A 289 41.60 12.98 -26.10
CA ALA A 289 40.79 12.87 -24.90
C ALA A 289 41.45 11.83 -23.96
N GLU A 290 41.35 12.04 -22.65
CA GLU A 290 41.83 11.09 -21.64
C GLU A 290 40.69 10.80 -20.66
N ALA A 291 40.52 9.53 -20.31
CA ALA A 291 39.61 9.09 -19.25
C ALA A 291 40.37 8.91 -17.94
N GLY A 292 39.75 9.28 -16.82
CA GLY A 292 40.30 8.99 -15.49
C GLY A 292 40.39 7.48 -15.24
N ALA A 293 41.42 7.07 -14.53
CA ALA A 293 41.68 5.67 -14.17
C ALA A 293 41.95 5.51 -12.68
N SER A 294 41.68 4.31 -12.17
CA SER A 294 41.95 3.85 -10.80
C SER A 294 42.83 2.59 -10.84
N GLY A 295 43.27 2.09 -9.69
CA GLY A 295 43.97 0.80 -9.57
C GLY A 295 43.23 -0.42 -10.15
N GLU A 296 41.94 -0.31 -10.50
CA GLU A 296 41.11 -1.39 -11.06
C GLU A 296 40.68 -1.15 -12.53
N GLY A 297 41.04 -0.02 -13.16
CA GLY A 297 40.68 0.28 -14.55
C GLY A 297 40.25 1.74 -14.75
N LEU A 298 39.20 1.96 -15.55
CA LEU A 298 38.51 3.24 -15.67
C LEU A 298 37.90 3.64 -14.32
N ALA A 299 38.10 4.90 -13.93
CA ALA A 299 37.37 5.50 -12.83
C ALA A 299 36.02 6.00 -13.35
N PHE A 300 34.90 5.56 -12.78
CA PHE A 300 33.58 6.04 -13.16
C PHE A 300 32.59 5.95 -12.00
N ARG A 301 31.45 6.64 -12.14
CA ARG A 301 30.27 6.48 -11.29
C ARG A 301 29.13 5.96 -12.13
N THR A 302 28.54 4.85 -11.73
CA THR A 302 27.27 4.40 -12.30
C THR A 302 26.13 4.98 -11.49
N TYR A 303 25.00 5.21 -12.16
CA TYR A 303 23.75 5.46 -11.48
C TYR A 303 22.68 4.56 -12.03
N TYR A 304 21.91 4.02 -11.11
CA TYR A 304 20.89 3.05 -11.39
C TYR A 304 19.51 3.63 -11.16
N LEU A 305 18.54 3.18 -11.95
CA LEU A 305 17.13 3.39 -11.66
C LEU A 305 16.54 2.05 -11.15
N PRO A 306 15.85 2.01 -10.00
CA PRO A 306 15.03 0.88 -9.63
C PRO A 306 14.06 0.56 -10.77
N ARG A 307 13.91 -0.73 -11.13
CA ARG A 307 13.21 -1.16 -12.36
C ARG A 307 11.82 -1.75 -12.06
N PRO A 308 10.78 -0.96 -11.74
CA PRO A 308 9.44 -1.52 -11.87
C PRO A 308 9.07 -1.44 -13.37
N GLN A 309 8.64 -2.56 -13.98
CA GLN A 309 8.32 -2.62 -15.41
C GLN A 309 7.12 -1.71 -15.70
N LEU A 310 7.20 -0.78 -16.66
CA LEU A 310 6.03 0.02 -17.04
C LEU A 310 4.98 -0.90 -17.67
N ALA A 311 3.90 -1.16 -16.93
CA ALA A 311 2.84 -2.08 -17.31
C ALA A 311 1.74 -1.37 -18.10
N HIS A 312 1.47 -0.10 -17.80
CA HIS A 312 0.46 0.70 -18.48
C HIS A 312 0.74 2.21 -18.37
N GLU A 313 0.34 2.96 -19.39
CA GLU A 313 0.38 4.43 -19.39
C GLU A 313 -0.90 4.99 -20.02
N ALA A 314 -1.56 5.88 -19.29
CA ALA A 314 -2.77 6.58 -19.73
C ALA A 314 -2.67 8.07 -19.37
N GLY A 315 -2.48 8.91 -20.39
CA GLY A 315 -2.30 10.35 -20.20
C GLY A 315 -1.03 10.68 -19.43
N LYS A 316 -1.17 11.12 -18.17
CA LYS A 316 -0.03 11.35 -17.26
C LYS A 316 0.17 10.21 -16.26
N THR A 317 -0.80 9.31 -16.16
CA THR A 317 -0.77 8.22 -15.18
C THR A 317 0.05 7.07 -15.73
N LYS A 318 1.00 6.61 -14.95
CA LYS A 318 1.85 5.47 -15.21
C LYS A 318 1.60 4.40 -14.16
N VAL A 319 1.48 3.17 -14.62
CA VAL A 319 1.35 1.98 -13.77
C VAL A 319 2.59 1.14 -13.97
N TYR A 320 3.34 0.96 -12.89
CA TYR A 320 4.51 0.10 -12.87
C TYR A 320 4.18 -1.21 -12.17
N LEU A 321 4.69 -2.32 -12.70
CA LEU A 321 4.62 -3.65 -12.11
C LEU A 321 5.82 -3.83 -11.18
N ASN A 322 5.52 -4.21 -9.94
CA ASN A 322 6.48 -4.85 -9.06
C ASN A 322 6.61 -6.31 -9.48
N GLU A 323 7.76 -6.72 -10.01
CA GLU A 323 7.97 -8.08 -10.53
C GLU A 323 8.16 -9.12 -9.41
N ASP A 324 8.55 -8.67 -8.21
CA ASP A 324 8.86 -9.54 -7.06
C ASP A 324 7.66 -9.73 -6.11
N TYR A 325 6.48 -9.19 -6.46
CA TYR A 325 5.28 -9.26 -5.62
C TYR A 325 4.90 -10.69 -5.23
N PHE A 326 4.49 -10.90 -3.98
CA PHE A 326 3.97 -12.21 -3.59
C PHE A 326 2.49 -12.34 -3.99
N PRO A 327 2.03 -13.53 -4.38
CA PRO A 327 0.60 -13.80 -4.57
C PRO A 327 -0.18 -13.46 -3.30
N ARG A 328 -1.47 -13.10 -3.45
CA ARG A 328 -2.32 -12.75 -2.30
C ARG A 328 -2.39 -13.86 -1.25
N ALA A 329 -2.39 -15.10 -1.71
CA ALA A 329 -2.31 -16.29 -0.90
C ALA A 329 -1.13 -17.16 -1.35
N TYR A 330 -0.30 -17.58 -0.40
CA TYR A 330 0.85 -18.43 -0.67
C TYR A 330 1.08 -19.39 0.50
N VAL A 331 1.75 -20.50 0.24
CA VAL A 331 2.08 -21.49 1.26
C VAL A 331 3.56 -21.43 1.58
N VAL A 332 3.88 -21.53 2.86
CA VAL A 332 5.28 -21.58 3.31
C VAL A 332 5.55 -22.83 4.14
N PRO A 333 6.71 -23.48 3.95
CA PRO A 333 7.06 -24.68 4.68
C PRO A 333 7.64 -24.40 6.07
N GLN A 334 8.26 -23.24 6.30
CA GLN A 334 9.00 -22.95 7.53
C GLN A 334 8.25 -21.96 8.42
N VAL A 335 8.46 -22.10 9.73
CA VAL A 335 7.88 -21.20 10.73
C VAL A 335 8.94 -20.74 11.73
N VAL A 336 8.88 -19.46 12.09
CA VAL A 336 9.55 -18.87 13.25
C VAL A 336 8.47 -18.27 14.14
N THR A 337 8.62 -18.37 15.46
CA THR A 337 7.67 -17.81 16.41
C THR A 337 8.19 -16.51 16.99
N ALA A 338 7.27 -15.59 17.26
CA ALA A 338 7.49 -14.33 17.94
C ALA A 338 6.59 -14.26 19.19
N VAL A 339 7.11 -13.72 20.29
CA VAL A 339 6.38 -13.56 21.54
C VAL A 339 5.36 -12.43 21.49
N ASP A 340 5.63 -11.40 20.68
CA ASP A 340 4.79 -10.22 20.51
C ASP A 340 4.97 -9.58 19.12
N GLY A 341 4.22 -8.50 18.87
CA GLY A 341 4.25 -7.80 17.60
C GLY A 341 5.55 -7.05 17.31
N ALA A 342 6.29 -6.61 18.34
CA ALA A 342 7.56 -5.92 18.14
C ALA A 342 8.64 -6.92 17.71
N GLU A 343 8.70 -8.08 18.35
CA GLU A 343 9.57 -9.18 17.93
C GLU A 343 9.18 -9.70 16.54
N ALA A 344 7.88 -9.82 16.23
CA ALA A 344 7.44 -10.26 14.92
C ALA A 344 7.88 -9.33 13.79
N LEU A 345 7.79 -8.00 13.99
CA LEU A 345 8.30 -7.03 13.02
C LEU A 345 9.82 -7.09 12.88
N ALA A 346 10.54 -7.19 14.00
CA ALA A 346 12.00 -7.31 13.97
C ALA A 346 12.48 -8.58 13.26
N LEU A 347 11.80 -9.71 13.47
CA LEU A 347 12.09 -10.97 12.77
C LEU A 347 11.73 -10.89 11.29
N ALA A 348 10.66 -10.16 10.93
CA ALA A 348 10.26 -9.96 9.54
C ALA A 348 11.34 -9.19 8.77
N LEU A 349 11.83 -8.09 9.35
CA LEU A 349 12.97 -7.34 8.81
C LEU A 349 14.23 -8.19 8.69
N GLN A 350 14.56 -8.98 9.72
CA GLN A 350 15.76 -9.85 9.69
C GLN A 350 15.69 -10.98 8.66
N ASN A 351 14.49 -11.32 8.18
CA ASN A 351 14.25 -12.42 7.26
C ASN A 351 13.47 -11.96 6.02
N GLU A 352 13.57 -10.68 5.63
CA GLU A 352 12.77 -10.08 4.57
C GLU A 352 12.90 -10.85 3.25
N ASP A 353 14.13 -11.22 2.85
CA ASP A 353 14.43 -12.04 1.66
C ASP A 353 13.89 -13.48 1.72
N ARG A 354 13.36 -13.91 2.87
CA ARG A 354 12.92 -15.30 3.11
C ARG A 354 11.43 -15.41 3.38
N LEU A 355 10.67 -14.31 3.34
CA LEU A 355 9.25 -14.31 3.66
C LEU A 355 8.40 -15.13 2.67
N ALA A 356 8.94 -15.46 1.50
CA ALA A 356 8.34 -16.40 0.54
C ALA A 356 8.45 -17.88 0.99
N ASP A 357 9.39 -18.22 1.87
CA ASP A 357 9.67 -19.58 2.33
C ASP A 357 9.45 -19.77 3.84
N LEU A 358 9.28 -18.68 4.58
CA LEU A 358 9.20 -18.62 6.03
C LEU A 358 8.07 -17.69 6.47
N VAL A 359 7.25 -18.14 7.43
CA VAL A 359 6.30 -17.27 8.13
C VAL A 359 6.73 -17.05 9.58
N ILE A 360 6.56 -15.82 10.05
CA ILE A 360 6.74 -15.45 11.46
C ILE A 360 5.38 -15.39 12.13
N LEU A 361 5.12 -16.22 13.14
CA LEU A 361 3.83 -16.28 13.84
C LEU A 361 3.92 -15.67 15.24
N GLU A 362 2.99 -14.78 15.58
CA GLU A 362 2.82 -14.25 16.95
C GLU A 362 2.03 -15.23 17.85
N ALA A 363 2.41 -16.50 17.84
CA ALA A 363 1.89 -17.58 18.68
C ALA A 363 2.74 -18.84 18.52
N ASP A 364 2.77 -19.71 19.53
CA ASP A 364 3.33 -21.05 19.37
C ASP A 364 2.39 -21.92 18.52
N PRO A 365 2.85 -22.44 17.36
CA PRO A 365 2.06 -23.34 16.56
C PRO A 365 1.94 -24.67 17.30
N THR A 366 0.72 -24.97 17.75
CA THR A 366 0.43 -26.16 18.53
C THR A 366 0.16 -27.39 17.66
N GLU A 367 0.05 -27.22 16.33
CA GLU A 367 -0.66 -28.19 15.49
C GLU A 367 0.20 -28.90 14.43
N LEU A 368 1.21 -28.26 13.80
CA LEU A 368 1.98 -28.90 12.73
C LEU A 368 3.47 -28.52 12.75
N ALA A 369 4.34 -29.55 12.73
CA ALA A 369 5.76 -29.36 12.49
C ALA A 369 5.98 -29.06 11.01
N ALA A 370 6.54 -27.88 10.73
CA ALA A 370 6.98 -27.43 9.41
C ALA A 370 7.76 -28.54 8.66
N GLY A 371 7.30 -28.88 7.45
CA GLY A 371 8.03 -29.75 6.53
C GLY A 371 8.48 -28.97 5.29
N GLY A 372 9.73 -29.11 4.87
CA GLY A 372 10.38 -28.38 3.75
C GLY A 372 9.83 -28.66 2.34
N GLY A 373 8.54 -28.94 2.18
CA GLY A 373 7.89 -29.25 0.90
C GLY A 373 7.39 -28.02 0.14
N GLN A 374 7.08 -28.19 -1.14
CA GLN A 374 6.44 -27.16 -1.97
C GLN A 374 4.92 -27.28 -1.89
N GLY A 375 4.22 -26.25 -2.36
CA GLY A 375 2.78 -26.30 -2.55
C GLY A 375 2.24 -25.10 -3.33
N SER A 376 0.94 -25.12 -3.57
CA SER A 376 0.20 -24.07 -4.26
C SER A 376 -0.99 -23.59 -3.43
N ALA A 377 -1.38 -22.33 -3.62
CA ALA A 377 -2.60 -21.75 -3.09
C ALA A 377 -3.30 -20.94 -4.19
N GLU A 378 -4.58 -21.19 -4.40
CA GLU A 378 -5.41 -20.50 -5.39
C GLU A 378 -6.67 -19.97 -4.71
N ILE A 379 -6.94 -18.67 -4.82
CA ILE A 379 -8.14 -18.06 -4.26
C ILE A 379 -9.31 -18.31 -5.24
N THR A 380 -10.31 -19.08 -4.81
CA THR A 380 -11.51 -19.35 -5.61
C THR A 380 -12.68 -18.42 -5.30
N GLU A 381 -12.66 -17.79 -4.11
CA GLU A 381 -13.64 -16.78 -3.71
C GLU A 381 -12.94 -15.72 -2.86
N TYR A 382 -13.08 -14.45 -3.24
CA TYR A 382 -12.51 -13.32 -2.51
C TYR A 382 -13.59 -12.31 -2.18
N GLY A 383 -13.87 -12.11 -0.88
CA GLY A 383 -14.88 -11.19 -0.41
C GLY A 383 -14.58 -10.66 1.00
N LEU A 384 -15.30 -9.60 1.38
CA LEU A 384 -15.04 -8.84 2.61
C LEU A 384 -15.10 -9.69 3.89
N ASN A 385 -16.05 -10.63 3.96
CA ASN A 385 -16.28 -11.46 5.14
C ASN A 385 -15.94 -12.94 4.92
N ARG A 386 -15.50 -13.31 3.72
CA ARG A 386 -15.23 -14.71 3.37
C ARG A 386 -14.22 -14.81 2.25
N VAL A 387 -13.20 -15.64 2.46
CA VAL A 387 -12.18 -15.97 1.46
C VAL A 387 -12.05 -17.50 1.41
N VAL A 388 -12.12 -18.08 0.22
CA VAL A 388 -11.93 -19.52 -0.02
C VAL A 388 -10.69 -19.72 -0.86
N ILE A 389 -9.84 -20.62 -0.39
CA ILE A 389 -8.52 -20.89 -0.97
C ILE A 389 -8.38 -22.40 -1.14
N GLU A 390 -8.15 -22.85 -2.36
CA GLU A 390 -7.77 -24.22 -2.65
C GLU A 390 -6.25 -24.33 -2.53
N THR A 391 -5.79 -25.32 -1.77
CA THR A 391 -4.36 -25.52 -1.50
C THR A 391 -3.95 -26.94 -1.85
N ASN A 392 -2.69 -27.13 -2.24
CA ASN A 392 -2.09 -28.46 -2.38
C ASN A 392 -0.64 -28.41 -1.90
N LEU A 393 -0.34 -29.12 -0.82
CA LEU A 393 0.99 -29.11 -0.18
C LEU A 393 1.60 -30.51 -0.16
N ASP A 394 2.88 -30.64 -0.49
CA ASP A 394 3.61 -31.91 -0.41
C ASP A 394 3.82 -32.36 1.05
N MET A 395 3.99 -31.38 1.95
CA MET A 395 4.26 -31.56 3.37
C MET A 395 3.42 -30.55 4.17
N PRO A 396 3.15 -30.80 5.46
CA PRO A 396 2.42 -29.83 6.29
C PRO A 396 3.15 -28.48 6.34
N GLY A 397 2.38 -27.39 6.24
CA GLY A 397 2.91 -26.02 6.19
C GLY A 397 1.88 -24.99 6.64
N TYR A 398 2.12 -23.72 6.27
CA TYR A 398 1.24 -22.61 6.59
C TYR A 398 0.74 -21.95 5.32
N LEU A 399 -0.57 -21.75 5.23
CA LEU A 399 -1.17 -20.84 4.25
C LEU A 399 -1.12 -19.44 4.82
N VAL A 400 -0.39 -18.55 4.16
CA VAL A 400 -0.36 -17.11 4.41
C VAL A 400 -1.34 -16.43 3.46
N LEU A 401 -2.16 -15.53 3.99
CA LEU A 401 -3.04 -14.66 3.23
C LEU A 401 -2.68 -13.21 3.55
N ALA A 402 -2.21 -12.47 2.55
CA ALA A 402 -1.72 -11.09 2.63
C ALA A 402 -2.82 -10.02 2.91
N ASP A 403 -3.91 -10.46 3.53
CA ASP A 403 -4.91 -9.59 4.14
C ASP A 403 -4.46 -9.21 5.54
N THR A 404 -4.72 -7.96 5.92
CA THR A 404 -4.40 -7.46 7.26
C THR A 404 -5.16 -8.27 8.33
N TYR A 405 -4.47 -8.77 9.33
CA TYR A 405 -5.10 -9.49 10.43
C TYR A 405 -5.95 -8.56 11.30
N TYR A 406 -7.12 -9.04 11.71
CA TYR A 406 -7.98 -8.38 12.69
C TYR A 406 -8.68 -9.42 13.60
N PRO A 407 -8.92 -9.13 14.91
CA PRO A 407 -9.67 -10.03 15.77
C PRO A 407 -11.10 -10.29 15.25
N GLY A 408 -11.52 -11.56 15.19
CA GLY A 408 -12.85 -11.97 14.72
C GLY A 408 -12.86 -12.81 13.45
N TRP A 409 -11.70 -12.98 12.81
CA TRP A 409 -11.51 -13.99 11.76
C TRP A 409 -11.45 -15.41 12.34
N ARG A 410 -12.00 -16.35 11.58
CA ARG A 410 -11.93 -17.79 11.82
C ARG A 410 -11.41 -18.46 10.55
N ALA A 411 -10.70 -19.59 10.70
CA ALA A 411 -10.25 -20.41 9.60
C ALA A 411 -10.78 -21.84 9.77
N GLN A 412 -11.05 -22.47 8.63
CA GLN A 412 -11.43 -23.88 8.55
C GLN A 412 -10.62 -24.55 7.46
N VAL A 413 -10.15 -25.78 7.70
CA VAL A 413 -9.53 -26.66 6.70
C VAL A 413 -10.46 -27.84 6.51
N ASP A 414 -11.00 -28.01 5.30
CA ASP A 414 -11.99 -29.04 4.97
C ASP A 414 -13.24 -29.05 5.91
N GLY A 415 -13.57 -27.87 6.45
CA GLY A 415 -14.70 -27.67 7.37
C GLY A 415 -14.37 -27.90 8.85
N GLU A 416 -13.16 -28.30 9.20
CA GLU A 416 -12.69 -28.38 10.59
C GLU A 416 -12.04 -27.06 11.02
N ASP A 417 -12.42 -26.56 12.20
CA ASP A 417 -11.89 -25.30 12.73
C ASP A 417 -10.38 -25.40 13.02
N THR A 418 -9.63 -24.39 12.58
CA THR A 418 -8.19 -24.24 12.84
C THR A 418 -7.88 -22.81 13.31
N ALA A 419 -6.72 -22.65 13.94
CA ALA A 419 -6.28 -21.35 14.44
C ALA A 419 -5.98 -20.37 13.29
N VAL A 420 -6.38 -19.11 13.48
CA VAL A 420 -5.90 -17.98 12.67
C VAL A 420 -4.76 -17.33 13.42
N TYR A 421 -3.58 -17.33 12.80
CA TYR A 421 -2.40 -16.71 13.34
C TYR A 421 -2.21 -15.31 12.77
N ARG A 422 -1.66 -14.42 13.60
CA ARG A 422 -1.01 -13.19 13.12
C ARG A 422 0.34 -13.59 12.56
N ALA A 423 0.58 -13.24 11.30
CA ALA A 423 1.72 -13.66 10.52
C ALA A 423 2.48 -12.45 9.96
N ASN A 424 3.80 -12.57 9.85
CA ASN A 424 4.71 -11.55 9.30
C ASN A 424 4.38 -10.13 9.81
N SER A 425 4.11 -10.03 11.12
CA SER A 425 3.61 -8.84 11.82
C SER A 425 2.19 -8.37 11.43
N VAL A 426 1.83 -8.27 10.15
CA VAL A 426 0.59 -7.56 9.74
C VAL A 426 -0.46 -8.42 9.07
N VAL A 427 -0.09 -9.56 8.52
CA VAL A 427 -0.99 -10.44 7.75
C VAL A 427 -1.51 -11.60 8.59
N ARG A 428 -2.28 -12.50 7.97
CA ARG A 428 -2.83 -13.68 8.65
C ARG A 428 -2.35 -14.97 8.02
N ALA A 429 -2.28 -16.02 8.82
CA ALA A 429 -1.96 -17.37 8.36
C ALA A 429 -2.77 -18.44 9.09
N THR A 430 -2.80 -19.64 8.54
CA THR A 430 -3.32 -20.84 9.21
C THR A 430 -2.51 -22.07 8.84
N ALA A 431 -2.51 -23.08 9.71
CA ALA A 431 -1.78 -24.32 9.47
C ALA A 431 -2.58 -25.23 8.53
N VAL A 432 -1.91 -25.83 7.53
CA VAL A 432 -2.54 -26.69 6.53
C VAL A 432 -1.77 -28.03 6.46
N PRO A 433 -2.46 -29.19 6.55
CA PRO A 433 -1.83 -30.50 6.38
C PRO A 433 -1.30 -30.73 4.97
N ALA A 434 -0.57 -31.83 4.77
CA ALA A 434 -0.15 -32.27 3.45
C ALA A 434 -1.34 -32.84 2.65
N GLY A 435 -1.38 -32.53 1.36
CA GLY A 435 -2.44 -32.91 0.44
C GLY A 435 -3.22 -31.72 -0.11
N ALA A 436 -4.30 -32.03 -0.82
CA ALA A 436 -5.22 -31.04 -1.35
C ALA A 436 -6.29 -30.72 -0.31
N HIS A 437 -6.46 -29.43 0.00
CA HIS A 437 -7.36 -28.94 1.03
C HIS A 437 -8.06 -27.65 0.62
N THR A 438 -9.32 -27.52 1.04
CA THR A 438 -10.06 -26.27 0.92
C THR A 438 -9.97 -25.50 2.24
N VAL A 439 -9.37 -24.31 2.21
CA VAL A 439 -9.25 -23.42 3.37
C VAL A 439 -10.25 -22.28 3.26
N VAL A 440 -11.03 -22.06 4.32
CA VAL A 440 -12.04 -21.01 4.37
C VAL A 440 -11.74 -20.06 5.53
N PHE A 441 -11.46 -18.80 5.21
CA PHE A 441 -11.46 -17.71 6.19
C PHE A 441 -12.85 -17.07 6.24
N SER A 442 -13.40 -16.85 7.43
CA SER A 442 -14.68 -16.16 7.63
C SER A 442 -14.60 -15.14 8.75
N PHE A 443 -15.12 -13.93 8.51
CA PHE A 443 -15.14 -12.84 9.48
C PHE A 443 -16.49 -12.78 10.18
N LEU A 444 -16.49 -12.98 11.50
CA LEU A 444 -17.70 -12.85 12.32
C LEU A 444 -17.35 -12.20 13.67
N PRO A 445 -17.28 -10.85 13.73
CA PRO A 445 -16.96 -10.14 14.95
C PRO A 445 -18.10 -10.30 15.98
N LEU A 446 -17.73 -10.71 17.20
CA LEU A 446 -18.70 -10.94 18.29
C LEU A 446 -19.46 -9.67 18.67
N ASP A 447 -18.81 -8.51 18.57
CA ASP A 447 -19.40 -7.21 18.89
C ASP A 447 -20.53 -6.84 17.91
N PHE A 448 -20.38 -7.19 16.63
CA PHE A 448 -21.44 -7.01 15.64
C PHE A 448 -22.65 -7.89 15.97
N ALA A 449 -22.42 -9.17 16.31
CA ALA A 449 -23.48 -10.08 16.70
C ALA A 449 -24.21 -9.58 17.96
N ALA A 450 -23.48 -9.10 18.97
CA ALA A 450 -24.05 -8.51 20.18
C ALA A 450 -24.87 -7.25 19.86
N GLY A 451 -24.35 -6.35 19.03
CA GLY A 451 -25.05 -5.15 18.58
C GLY A 451 -26.34 -5.47 17.84
N ALA A 452 -26.33 -6.46 16.95
CA ALA A 452 -27.51 -6.92 16.22
C ALA A 452 -28.58 -7.49 17.16
N VAL A 453 -28.19 -8.30 18.15
CA VAL A 453 -29.12 -8.84 19.16
C VAL A 453 -29.75 -7.73 20.00
N ILE A 454 -28.94 -6.79 20.51
CA ILE A 454 -29.42 -5.64 21.30
C ILE A 454 -30.40 -4.80 20.48
N SER A 455 -30.07 -4.55 19.21
CA SER A 455 -30.91 -3.77 18.29
C SER A 455 -32.25 -4.48 18.03
N GLY A 456 -32.22 -5.80 17.77
CA GLY A 456 -33.41 -6.63 17.58
C GLY A 456 -34.32 -6.66 18.82
N LEU A 457 -33.75 -6.86 20.00
CA LEU A 457 -34.50 -6.81 21.26
C LEU A 457 -35.12 -5.44 21.50
N THR A 458 -34.38 -4.36 21.21
CA THR A 458 -34.88 -2.97 21.34
C THR A 458 -36.05 -2.71 20.40
N LEU A 459 -35.98 -3.16 19.14
CA LEU A 459 -37.07 -3.06 18.18
C LEU A 459 -38.30 -3.85 18.63
N LEU A 460 -38.13 -5.08 19.11
CA LEU A 460 -39.22 -5.91 19.62
C LEU A 460 -39.91 -5.30 20.84
N LEU A 461 -39.14 -4.79 21.80
CA LEU A 461 -39.66 -4.12 22.99
C LEU A 461 -40.42 -2.84 22.61
N THR A 462 -39.83 -2.01 21.77
CA THR A 462 -40.43 -0.74 21.34
C THR A 462 -41.70 -0.97 20.52
N GLY A 463 -41.65 -1.86 19.53
CA GLY A 463 -42.80 -2.26 18.73
C GLY A 463 -43.91 -2.88 19.58
N GLY A 464 -43.55 -3.75 20.53
CA GLY A 464 -44.48 -4.35 21.48
C GLY A 464 -45.18 -3.32 22.37
N LEU A 465 -44.44 -2.34 22.90
CA LEU A 465 -44.99 -1.23 23.69
C LEU A 465 -45.94 -0.36 22.86
N ILE A 466 -45.59 -0.04 21.61
CA ILE A 466 -46.45 0.70 20.70
C ILE A 466 -47.77 -0.06 20.47
N ILE A 467 -47.70 -1.34 20.08
CA ILE A 467 -48.88 -2.18 19.82
C ILE A 467 -49.75 -2.31 21.08
N TYR A 468 -49.14 -2.55 22.24
CA TYR A 468 -49.86 -2.64 23.52
C TYR A 468 -50.60 -1.35 23.84
N SER A 469 -49.94 -0.20 23.65
CA SER A 469 -50.54 1.11 23.89
C SER A 469 -51.70 1.41 22.92
N TRP A 470 -51.59 0.95 21.67
CA TRP A 470 -52.63 1.11 20.66
C TRP A 470 -53.89 0.31 21.01
N ARG A 471 -53.72 -0.93 21.51
CA ARG A 471 -54.82 -1.81 21.94
C ARG A 471 -55.50 -1.34 23.22
N LYS A 472 -54.77 -0.73 24.16
CA LYS A 472 -55.33 -0.29 25.44
C LYS A 472 -56.13 1.02 25.34
N HIS A 473 -55.87 1.85 24.33
CA HIS A 473 -56.45 3.20 24.19
C HIS A 473 -57.18 3.40 22.86
N GLY A 474 -57.58 2.32 22.19
CA GLY A 474 -58.50 2.31 21.05
C GLY A 474 -59.69 1.46 21.37
#